data_AF-A0A1C6U4H5-F1
#
_entry.id   AF-A0A1C6U4H5-F1
#
_cell.length_a   1.000
_cell.length_b   1.000
_cell.length_c   1.000
_cell.angle_alpha   90.00
_cell.angle_beta   90.00
_cell.angle_gamma   90.00
#
_symmetry.space_group_name_H-M   'P 1'
#
loop_
_entity.id
_entity.type
_entity.pdbx_description
1 polymer ?
#
loop_
_entity_poly.entity_id
_entity_poly.type
_entity_poly.pdbx_seq_one_letter_code
_entity_poly.pdbx_strand_id
1 'polypeptide(L)'
;MTPHLITLLHNTESRFFPYEPGHALTQVFSHWRHLTAPTTAEQCADWAYHVCNADLDRLETARTTPGGEADFLVACAYRLLRLRSLSVGDVVAVTTDGHTTWLACEVTGWRHVDTPTGRTGRALTAETVYRHLRVGHDG
;
A
#
# COMPACT_ATOMS: atom_id res chain seq x y z
N MET A 1 8.62 -19.27 5.29
CA MET A 1 8.14 -17.91 4.99
C MET A 1 6.64 -17.97 4.85
N THR A 2 5.92 -16.98 5.36
CA THR A 2 4.46 -16.92 5.37
C THR A 2 4.01 -15.82 4.41
N PRO A 3 3.00 -16.07 3.56
CA PRO A 3 2.47 -15.05 2.67
C PRO A 3 1.70 -13.98 3.47
N HIS A 4 1.99 -12.72 3.16
CA HIS A 4 1.32 -11.54 3.69
C HIS A 4 0.76 -10.77 2.50
N LEU A 5 -0.56 -10.60 2.45
CA LEU A 5 -1.21 -9.69 1.52
C LEU A 5 -1.26 -8.31 2.15
N ILE A 6 -0.58 -7.35 1.54
CA ILE A 6 -0.56 -5.95 1.97
C ILE A 6 -1.45 -5.17 1.01
N THR A 7 -2.50 -4.56 1.52
CA THR A 7 -3.48 -3.79 0.74
C THR A 7 -3.48 -2.34 1.20
N LEU A 8 -3.36 -1.41 0.24
CA LEU A 8 -3.34 0.03 0.50
C LEU A 8 -4.68 0.64 0.16
N LEU A 9 -5.23 1.39 1.12
CA LEU A 9 -6.48 2.11 0.97
C LEU A 9 -6.25 3.60 1.20
N HIS A 10 -6.61 4.40 0.20
CA HIS A 10 -6.58 5.85 0.34
C HIS A 10 -7.87 6.38 0.92
N ASN A 11 -7.75 7.24 1.92
CA ASN A 11 -8.87 8.04 2.39
C ASN A 11 -9.23 9.10 1.34
N THR A 12 -10.50 9.11 0.96
CA THR A 12 -11.05 10.01 -0.05
C THR A 12 -11.75 11.22 0.54
N GLU A 13 -12.06 11.21 1.84
CA GLU A 13 -12.78 12.28 2.53
C GLU A 13 -11.84 13.28 3.18
N SER A 14 -10.84 12.79 3.91
CA SER A 14 -9.96 13.64 4.71
C SER A 14 -8.50 13.37 4.38
N ARG A 15 -7.97 14.15 3.44
CA ARG A 15 -6.56 14.06 3.06
C ARG A 15 -5.72 14.71 4.16
N PHE A 16 -4.72 14.00 4.66
CA PHE A 16 -3.75 14.50 5.66
C PHE A 16 -4.31 14.73 7.07
N PHE A 17 -5.50 14.21 7.36
CA PHE A 17 -6.05 14.14 8.72
C PHE A 17 -6.19 12.67 9.14
N PRO A 18 -6.19 12.38 10.45
CA PRO A 18 -6.38 11.02 10.95
C PRO A 18 -7.62 10.34 10.36
N TYR A 19 -7.54 9.02 10.20
CA TYR A 19 -8.68 8.22 9.79
C TYR A 19 -9.70 8.15 10.93
N GLU A 20 -10.98 8.40 10.63
CA GLU A 20 -12.07 8.17 11.57
C GLU A 20 -12.97 7.03 11.05
N PRO A 21 -13.50 6.19 11.96
CA PRO A 21 -14.45 5.16 11.58
C PRO A 21 -15.61 5.75 10.78
N GLY A 22 -15.87 5.15 9.61
CA GLY A 22 -16.92 5.60 8.70
C GLY A 22 -16.42 6.40 7.49
N HIS A 23 -15.21 6.97 7.53
CA HIS A 23 -14.61 7.61 6.36
C HIS A 23 -14.53 6.63 5.18
N ALA A 24 -14.87 7.13 3.99
CA ALA A 24 -14.72 6.39 2.75
C ALA A 24 -13.25 6.14 2.40
N LEU A 25 -12.98 4.87 2.09
CA LEU A 25 -11.67 4.37 1.70
C LEU A 25 -11.76 3.78 0.30
N THR A 26 -10.80 4.11 -0.56
CA THR A 26 -10.62 3.44 -1.86
C THR A 26 -9.41 2.54 -1.80
N GLN A 27 -9.59 1.23 -2.02
CA GLN A 27 -8.47 0.34 -2.28
C GLN A 27 -7.80 0.73 -3.60
N VAL A 28 -6.49 1.01 -3.54
CA VAL A 28 -5.72 1.50 -4.69
C VAL A 28 -4.61 0.54 -5.14
N PHE A 29 -4.12 -0.29 -4.22
CA PHE A 29 -2.97 -1.15 -4.49
C PHE A 29 -2.98 -2.36 -3.58
N SER A 30 -2.39 -3.47 -4.04
CA SER A 30 -2.20 -4.66 -3.22
C SER A 30 -1.00 -5.46 -3.69
N HIS A 31 -0.25 -6.04 -2.77
CA HIS A 31 0.94 -6.84 -3.08
C HIS A 31 1.11 -8.00 -2.09
N TRP A 32 1.49 -9.16 -2.61
CA TRP A 32 1.86 -10.33 -1.80
C TRP A 32 3.35 -10.31 -1.49
N ARG A 33 3.71 -10.43 -0.21
CA ARG A 33 5.10 -10.67 0.21
C ARG A 33 5.21 -11.98 0.96
N HIS A 34 6.27 -12.72 0.71
CA HIS A 34 6.66 -13.86 1.53
C HIS A 34 7.64 -13.35 2.57
N LEU A 35 7.23 -13.35 3.84
CA LEU A 35 8.02 -12.80 4.95
C LEU A 35 8.29 -13.89 5.99
N THR A 36 9.17 -13.60 6.95
CA THR A 36 9.39 -14.53 8.07
C THR A 36 8.24 -14.43 9.06
N ALA A 37 7.93 -15.53 9.76
CA ALA A 37 6.78 -15.60 10.67
C ALA A 37 6.72 -14.56 11.80
N PRO A 38 7.83 -14.03 12.38
CA PRO A 38 7.72 -12.97 13.39
C PRO A 38 7.40 -11.58 12.82
N THR A 39 7.11 -11.45 11.52
CA THR A 39 6.81 -10.15 10.92
C THR A 39 5.42 -9.68 11.33
N THR A 40 5.36 -8.52 11.99
CA THR A 40 4.11 -7.90 12.45
C THR A 40 3.38 -7.17 11.31
N ALA A 41 2.11 -6.87 11.51
CA ALA A 41 1.33 -6.09 10.54
C ALA A 41 1.89 -4.65 10.42
N GLU A 42 2.35 -4.08 11.52
CA GLU A 42 2.95 -2.75 11.60
C GLU A 42 4.25 -2.69 10.80
N GLN A 43 5.11 -3.71 10.88
CA GLN A 43 6.31 -3.81 10.04
C GLN A 43 5.97 -3.91 8.55
N CYS A 44 4.88 -4.60 8.20
CA CYS A 44 4.39 -4.65 6.81
C CYS A 44 3.88 -3.27 6.36
N ALA A 45 3.17 -2.55 7.23
CA ALA A 45 2.66 -1.21 6.94
C ALA A 45 3.80 -0.18 6.84
N ASP A 46 4.79 -0.22 7.73
CA ASP A 46 6.01 0.60 7.68
C ASP A 46 6.76 0.38 6.36
N TRP A 47 6.95 -0.88 5.98
CA TRP A 47 7.54 -1.21 4.69
C TRP A 47 6.76 -0.58 3.53
N ALA A 48 5.43 -0.73 3.52
CA ALA A 48 4.60 -0.18 2.44
C ALA A 48 4.69 1.35 2.37
N TYR A 49 4.68 2.02 3.53
CA TYR A 49 4.86 3.46 3.62
C TYR A 49 6.20 3.89 3.04
N HIS A 50 7.30 3.23 3.44
CA HIS A 50 8.63 3.55 2.93
C HIS A 50 8.74 3.32 1.43
N VAL A 51 8.29 2.19 0.91
CA VAL A 51 8.39 1.88 -0.53
C VAL A 51 7.54 2.82 -1.37
N CYS A 52 6.29 3.10 -0.96
CA CYS A 52 5.40 3.95 -1.75
C CYS A 52 5.77 5.44 -1.69
N ASN A 53 6.55 5.85 -0.69
CA ASN A 53 6.95 7.25 -0.50
C ASN A 53 8.42 7.52 -0.83
N ALA A 54 9.24 6.50 -1.02
CA ALA A 54 10.65 6.67 -1.37
C ALA A 54 10.85 7.28 -2.76
N ASP A 55 12.02 7.91 -2.90
CA ASP A 55 12.58 8.28 -4.20
C ASP A 55 12.97 7.01 -4.98
N LEU A 56 12.62 6.95 -6.27
CA LEU A 56 12.94 5.82 -7.13
C LEU A 56 14.45 5.69 -7.34
N ASP A 57 15.20 6.80 -7.41
CA ASP A 57 16.67 6.75 -7.59
C ASP A 57 17.32 6.07 -6.38
N ARG A 58 16.83 6.40 -5.17
CA ARG A 58 17.28 5.74 -3.94
C ARG A 58 16.99 4.25 -3.96
N LEU A 59 15.79 3.85 -4.35
CA LEU A 59 15.42 2.43 -4.44
C LEU A 59 16.21 1.71 -5.53
N GLU A 60 16.51 2.37 -6.64
CA GLU A 60 17.30 1.82 -7.74
C GLU A 60 18.71 1.45 -7.27
N THR A 61 19.38 2.34 -6.53
CA THR A 61 20.71 2.05 -5.96
C THR A 61 20.69 0.89 -4.96
N ALA A 62 19.54 0.59 -4.35
CA ALA A 62 19.38 -0.47 -3.36
C ALA A 62 18.90 -1.81 -3.95
N ARG A 63 18.73 -1.94 -5.27
CA ARG A 63 18.16 -3.14 -5.92
C ARG A 63 18.87 -4.44 -5.60
N THR A 64 20.19 -4.39 -5.38
CA THR A 64 21.02 -5.55 -5.06
C THR A 64 20.90 -6.02 -3.61
N THR A 65 20.24 -5.25 -2.74
CA THR A 65 19.98 -5.65 -1.36
C THR A 65 18.89 -6.73 -1.29
N PRO A 66 18.83 -7.55 -0.21
CA PRO A 66 17.77 -8.55 -0.06
C PRO A 66 16.37 -7.92 -0.12
N GLY A 67 15.59 -8.27 -1.15
CA GLY A 67 14.27 -7.71 -1.40
C GLY A 67 14.24 -6.36 -2.13
N GLY A 68 15.40 -5.73 -2.36
CA GLY A 68 15.52 -4.42 -2.99
C GLY A 68 14.93 -4.35 -4.40
N GLU A 69 15.16 -5.37 -5.22
CA GLU A 69 14.53 -5.46 -6.56
C GLU A 69 13.01 -5.44 -6.49
N ALA A 70 12.43 -6.23 -5.58
CA ALA A 70 10.97 -6.30 -5.42
C ALA A 70 10.41 -4.96 -4.93
N ASP A 71 11.09 -4.32 -3.97
CA ASP A 71 10.69 -3.02 -3.43
C ASP A 71 10.74 -1.94 -4.53
N PHE A 72 11.79 -1.90 -5.35
CA PHE A 72 11.91 -0.98 -6.49
C PHE A 72 10.77 -1.18 -7.51
N LEU A 73 10.48 -2.42 -7.89
CA LEU A 73 9.41 -2.72 -8.86
C LEU A 73 8.02 -2.37 -8.31
N VAL A 74 7.76 -2.59 -7.02
CA VAL A 74 6.52 -2.18 -6.36
C VAL A 74 6.37 -0.65 -6.41
N ALA A 75 7.41 0.10 -6.06
CA ALA A 75 7.40 1.56 -6.14
C ALA A 75 7.18 2.05 -7.58
N CYS A 76 7.81 1.42 -8.57
CA CYS A 76 7.61 1.75 -9.98
C CYS A 76 6.16 1.55 -10.41
N ALA A 77 5.55 0.40 -10.08
CA ALA A 77 4.15 0.12 -10.37
C ALA A 77 3.23 1.16 -9.71
N TYR A 78 3.51 1.50 -8.45
CA TYR A 78 2.75 2.51 -7.70
C TYR A 78 2.79 3.89 -8.39
N ARG A 79 3.96 4.31 -8.89
CA ARG A 79 4.14 5.59 -9.62
C ARG A 79 3.55 5.56 -11.03
N LEU A 80 3.67 4.46 -11.76
CA LEU A 80 3.06 4.30 -13.09
C LEU A 80 1.54 4.39 -13.05
N LEU A 81 0.93 3.90 -11.96
CA LEU A 81 -0.50 4.04 -11.69
C LEU A 81 -0.89 5.45 -11.22
N ARG A 82 0.05 6.40 -11.16
CA ARG A 82 -0.14 7.79 -10.73
C ARG A 82 -0.82 7.90 -9.35
N LEU A 83 -0.55 6.94 -8.47
CA LEU A 83 -1.07 6.95 -7.11
C LEU A 83 -0.34 8.01 -6.28
N ARG A 84 -1.09 8.68 -5.40
CA ARG A 84 -0.51 9.64 -4.46
C ARG A 84 0.27 8.90 -3.36
N SER A 85 1.16 9.61 -2.69
CA SER A 85 1.88 9.07 -1.53
C SER A 85 0.92 8.53 -0.46
N LEU A 86 1.37 7.49 0.23
CA LEU A 86 0.70 6.99 1.43
C LEU A 86 0.91 8.01 2.55
N SER A 87 -0.15 8.42 3.22
CA SER A 87 -0.11 9.55 4.16
C SER A 87 -1.08 9.37 5.32
N VAL A 88 -1.00 10.27 6.30
CA VAL A 88 -1.92 10.33 7.44
C VAL A 88 -3.37 10.26 6.95
N GLY A 89 -4.14 9.38 7.56
CA GLY A 89 -5.53 9.10 7.20
C GLY A 89 -5.72 7.91 6.26
N ASP A 90 -4.68 7.47 5.56
CA ASP A 90 -4.74 6.25 4.76
C ASP A 90 -4.72 5.01 5.65
N VAL A 91 -5.22 3.89 5.13
CA VAL A 91 -5.31 2.63 5.86
C VAL A 91 -4.56 1.54 5.10
N VAL A 92 -3.82 0.72 5.82
CA VAL A 92 -3.18 -0.50 5.33
C VAL A 92 -3.89 -1.70 5.95
N ALA A 93 -4.29 -2.65 5.10
CA ALA A 93 -4.77 -3.95 5.55
C ALA A 93 -3.67 -5.00 5.32
N VAL A 94 -3.34 -5.77 6.35
CA VAL A 94 -2.36 -6.86 6.26
C VAL A 94 -3.08 -8.16 6.57
N THR A 95 -3.19 -9.03 5.57
CA THR A 95 -3.81 -10.35 5.71
C THR A 95 -2.73 -11.43 5.73
N THR A 96 -2.69 -12.23 6.79
CA THR A 96 -1.81 -13.40 6.94
C THR A 96 -2.54 -14.50 7.70
N ASP A 97 -2.33 -15.75 7.29
CA ASP A 97 -2.99 -16.93 7.89
C ASP A 97 -4.51 -16.78 8.08
N GLY A 98 -5.18 -16.10 7.14
CA GLY A 98 -6.63 -15.86 7.16
C GLY A 98 -7.09 -14.72 8.07
N HIS A 99 -6.20 -14.10 8.84
CA HIS A 99 -6.49 -12.96 9.70
C HIS A 99 -6.07 -11.66 9.03
N THR A 100 -6.92 -10.63 9.11
CA THR A 100 -6.63 -9.29 8.58
C THR A 100 -6.54 -8.28 9.71
N THR A 101 -5.38 -7.62 9.81
CA THR A 101 -5.15 -6.49 10.69
C THR A 101 -5.27 -5.19 9.88
N TRP A 102 -6.01 -4.21 10.41
CA TRP A 102 -6.22 -2.92 9.77
C TRP A 102 -5.49 -1.83 10.54
N LEU A 103 -4.69 -1.05 9.84
CA LEU A 103 -3.80 -0.06 10.42
C LEU A 103 -4.02 1.29 9.73
N ALA A 104 -4.50 2.28 10.48
CA ALA A 104 -4.53 3.65 10.02
C ALA A 104 -3.15 4.30 10.17
N CYS A 105 -2.71 4.99 9.12
CA CYS A 105 -1.51 5.82 9.14
C CYS A 105 -1.79 7.07 9.97
N GLU A 106 -1.00 7.24 11.03
CA GLU A 106 -1.03 8.37 11.95
C GLU A 106 0.30 9.12 11.89
N VAL A 107 0.32 10.32 12.46
CA VAL A 107 1.54 11.16 12.51
C VAL A 107 2.72 10.43 13.16
N THR A 108 2.45 9.58 14.16
CA THR A 108 3.48 8.89 14.96
C THR A 108 3.53 7.38 14.72
N GLY A 109 2.97 6.88 13.61
CA GLY A 109 3.03 5.46 13.26
C GLY A 109 1.68 4.88 12.86
N TRP A 110 1.36 3.71 13.40
CA TRP A 110 0.16 2.95 13.02
C TRP A 110 -0.79 2.79 14.19
N ARG A 111 -2.07 3.06 13.94
CA ARG A 111 -3.15 2.77 14.88
C ARG A 111 -4.01 1.63 14.37
N HIS A 112 -4.25 0.64 15.22
CA HIS A 112 -5.21 -0.42 14.93
C HIS A 112 -6.62 0.14 14.83
N VAL A 113 -7.35 -0.29 13.79
CA VAL A 113 -8.74 0.08 13.57
C VAL A 113 -9.57 -1.17 13.30
N ASP A 114 -10.87 -1.06 13.53
CA ASP A 114 -11.80 -2.11 13.11
C ASP A 114 -11.86 -2.21 11.58
N THR A 115 -12.45 -3.30 11.08
CA THR A 115 -12.66 -3.48 9.64
C THR A 115 -13.47 -2.31 9.07
N PRO A 116 -12.93 -1.51 8.14
CA PRO A 116 -13.64 -0.37 7.60
C PRO A 116 -14.89 -0.80 6.81
N THR A 117 -16.00 -0.09 7.01
CA THR A 117 -17.29 -0.38 6.37
C THR A 117 -17.48 0.35 5.04
N GLY A 118 -16.92 1.56 4.89
CA GLY A 118 -17.00 2.40 3.69
C GLY A 118 -15.93 2.13 2.63
N ARG A 119 -15.68 0.86 2.28
CA ARG A 119 -14.62 0.49 1.31
C ARG A 119 -15.15 0.43 -0.11
N THR A 120 -14.44 1.10 -1.02
CA THR A 120 -14.64 1.03 -2.47
C THR A 120 -13.33 0.67 -3.17
N GLY A 121 -13.34 0.61 -4.50
CA GLY A 121 -12.18 0.18 -5.28
C GLY A 121 -12.04 -1.34 -5.34
N ARG A 122 -10.98 -1.80 -6.00
CA ARG A 122 -10.65 -3.22 -6.17
C ARG A 122 -9.14 -3.39 -6.04
N ALA A 123 -8.73 -4.62 -5.76
CA ALA A 123 -7.33 -5.01 -5.89
C ALA A 123 -6.78 -4.65 -7.26
N LEU A 124 -5.46 -4.41 -7.32
CA LEU A 124 -4.80 -4.14 -8.59
C LEU A 124 -5.04 -5.31 -9.54
N THR A 125 -5.66 -5.04 -10.68
CA THR A 125 -5.89 -6.02 -11.75
C THR A 125 -5.04 -5.70 -12.97
N ALA A 126 -4.73 -6.73 -13.78
CA ALA A 126 -4.06 -6.52 -15.07
C ALA A 126 -4.85 -5.54 -15.97
N GLU A 127 -6.18 -5.60 -15.95
CA GLU A 127 -7.05 -4.65 -16.66
C GLU A 127 -6.79 -3.20 -16.24
N THR A 128 -6.65 -2.96 -14.93
CA THR A 128 -6.36 -1.62 -14.39
C THR A 128 -5.02 -1.09 -14.89
N VAL A 129 -4.01 -1.96 -14.97
CA VAL A 129 -2.68 -1.62 -15.51
C VAL A 129 -2.78 -1.29 -17.01
N TYR A 130 -3.39 -2.17 -17.82
CA TYR A 130 -3.51 -1.94 -19.26
C TYR A 130 -4.29 -0.67 -19.60
N ARG A 131 -5.34 -0.36 -18.83
CA ARG A 131 -6.10 0.88 -18.98
C ARG A 131 -5.21 2.11 -18.79
N HIS A 132 -4.38 2.13 -17.74
CA HIS A 132 -3.47 3.26 -17.48
C HIS A 132 -2.41 3.41 -18.57
N LEU A 133 -1.85 2.31 -19.07
CA LEU A 133 -0.85 2.34 -20.14
C LEU A 133 -1.42 2.86 -21.46
N ARG A 134 -2.68 2.52 -21.78
CA ARG A 134 -3.36 3.01 -23.00
C ARG A 134 -3.61 4.51 -22.95
N VAL A 135 -4.07 5.03 -21.82
CA VAL A 135 -4.32 6.48 -21.64
C VAL A 135 -3.04 7.31 -21.78
N GLY A 136 -1.86 6.74 -21.51
CA GLY A 136 -0.57 7.41 -21.70
C GLY A 136 -0.04 7.42 -23.14
N HIS A 137 -0.67 6.71 -24.08
CA HIS A 137 -0.22 6.63 -25.48
C HIS A 137 -0.96 7.62 -26.40
N ASP A 138 -2.11 8.14 -25.95
CA ASP A 138 -2.97 9.07 -26.71
C ASP A 138 -2.77 10.54 -26.29
N GLY A 139 -1.68 10.86 -25.58
CA GLY A 139 -1.38 12.19 -25.03
C GLY A 139 -0.04 12.75 -25.46
#